data_AF-G5SP19-F1
#
_entry.id   AF-G5SP19-F1
#
_cell.length_a   1.000
_cell.length_b   1.000
_cell.length_c   1.000
_cell.angle_alpha   90.00
_cell.angle_beta   90.00
_cell.angle_gamma   90.00
#
_symmetry.space_group_name_H-M   'P 1'
#
loop_
_entity.id
_entity.type
_entity.pdbx_description
1 polymer ?
#
loop_
_entity_poly.entity_id
_entity_poly.type
_entity_poly.pdbx_seq_one_letter_code
_entity_poly.pdbx_strand_id
1 'polypeptide(L)'
;MKKMTFKIYMAACCAAVAFSACSEEDATRHGVAPAKIGTISLNTGKDQVRPGQPLTASIALPTGGQNISEATYTWGSLNYPSEKEENGTAYFSFTAPEEPGQYSLSFNARYSFLGPDAEGNFYKDMSSTLDYTVISCDIFSSFWDDDLATTLKVYPRLTESTSQPGTYLGTFADKLSSSSFSTINRAFTFNDNILSKITEYEIYTNTNVSTYARKFYVVRTYAQRRFNMEVETEYYDDASTPDLHTPIAEEDWNDENWKNEMGQKLQAGTLRLYCKLQDEHTQLWLSAFDTGDGSGIYLVRDYTANTVR
;
A
#
# COMPACT_ATOMS: atom_id res chain seq x y z
N MET A 1 51.99 -38.21 -107.46
CA MET A 1 52.50 -37.80 -106.12
C MET A 1 51.33 -37.20 -105.35
N LYS A 2 51.03 -37.44 -104.08
CA LYS A 2 51.67 -38.23 -103.01
C LYS A 2 50.63 -38.30 -101.86
N LYS A 3 50.45 -39.50 -101.31
CA LYS A 3 50.22 -39.89 -99.90
C LYS A 3 49.15 -39.18 -99.02
N MET A 4 48.29 -40.03 -98.45
CA MET A 4 47.66 -39.96 -97.12
C MET A 4 48.54 -39.30 -96.05
N THR A 5 47.95 -38.60 -95.07
CA THR A 5 48.04 -39.01 -93.65
C THR A 5 47.04 -38.30 -92.73
N PHE A 6 46.48 -39.09 -91.82
CA PHE A 6 45.70 -38.78 -90.63
C PHE A 6 46.55 -38.05 -89.58
N LYS A 7 45.98 -37.11 -88.79
CA LYS A 7 46.50 -36.76 -87.45
C LYS A 7 45.36 -36.51 -86.45
N ILE A 8 45.54 -37.18 -85.31
CA ILE A 8 44.71 -37.23 -84.11
C ILE A 8 44.88 -35.94 -83.30
N TYR A 9 43.79 -35.42 -82.73
CA TYR A 9 43.81 -34.41 -81.67
C TYR A 9 43.69 -35.10 -80.29
N MET A 10 44.68 -34.87 -79.43
CA MET A 10 44.74 -35.14 -77.98
C MET A 10 45.20 -33.79 -77.38
N ALA A 11 44.72 -33.22 -76.26
CA ALA A 11 44.41 -33.74 -74.93
C ALA A 11 43.50 -32.70 -74.20
N ALA A 12 42.47 -33.09 -73.45
CA ALA A 12 42.43 -33.30 -71.99
C ALA A 12 42.86 -32.10 -71.10
N CYS A 13 41.93 -31.55 -70.32
CA CYS A 13 42.02 -31.50 -68.84
C CYS A 13 40.71 -31.02 -68.20
N CYS A 14 40.34 -31.71 -67.13
CA CYS A 14 39.18 -31.51 -66.27
C CYS A 14 39.27 -30.23 -65.43
N ALA A 15 38.12 -29.62 -65.12
CA ALA A 15 37.93 -28.91 -63.86
C ALA A 15 36.43 -28.76 -63.52
N ALA A 16 36.06 -29.46 -62.45
CA ALA A 16 35.02 -29.16 -61.45
C ALA A 16 33.79 -28.33 -61.85
N VAL A 17 32.64 -28.99 -61.87
CA VAL A 17 31.34 -28.35 -61.65
C VAL A 17 31.30 -27.91 -60.19
N ALA A 18 31.56 -26.63 -59.94
CA ALA A 18 31.28 -26.04 -58.64
C ALA A 18 29.76 -25.99 -58.50
N PHE A 19 29.21 -26.79 -57.57
CA PHE A 19 27.92 -26.46 -56.95
C PHE A 19 28.12 -25.11 -56.26
N SER A 20 27.73 -24.02 -56.93
CA SER A 20 27.44 -22.77 -56.27
C SER A 20 26.25 -23.05 -55.37
N ALA A 21 26.50 -23.29 -54.08
CA ALA A 21 25.51 -23.06 -53.05
C ALA A 21 25.15 -21.58 -53.16
N CYS A 22 24.07 -21.26 -53.86
CA CYS A 22 23.29 -20.08 -53.52
C CYS A 22 22.88 -20.30 -52.07
N SER A 23 23.56 -19.66 -51.13
CA SER A 23 22.93 -19.37 -49.86
C SER A 23 21.66 -18.61 -50.23
N GLU A 24 20.49 -19.22 -50.07
CA GLU A 24 19.26 -18.46 -50.01
C GLU A 24 19.49 -17.44 -48.90
N GLU A 25 19.65 -16.17 -49.30
CA GLU A 25 19.59 -15.08 -48.36
C GLU A 25 18.17 -15.13 -47.81
N ASP A 26 18.05 -15.55 -46.54
CA ASP A 26 16.77 -15.68 -45.87
C ASP A 26 16.14 -14.29 -45.79
N ALA A 27 15.36 -13.95 -46.82
CA ALA A 27 14.68 -12.67 -46.96
C ALA A 27 13.47 -12.57 -46.01
N THR A 28 13.24 -13.60 -45.19
CA THR A 28 12.20 -13.60 -44.18
C THR A 28 12.57 -12.56 -43.12
N ARG A 29 11.71 -11.55 -42.95
CA ARG A 29 11.84 -10.56 -41.87
C ARG A 29 11.57 -11.23 -40.54
N HIS A 30 12.56 -11.92 -39.98
CA HIS A 30 12.42 -12.63 -38.72
C HIS A 30 12.12 -11.67 -37.58
N GLY A 31 11.14 -12.04 -36.75
CA GLY A 31 10.88 -11.37 -35.49
C GLY A 31 12.07 -11.48 -34.54
N VAL A 32 12.48 -10.36 -33.94
CA VAL A 32 13.50 -10.34 -32.90
C VAL A 32 12.97 -9.52 -31.73
N ALA A 33 12.67 -10.17 -30.61
CA ALA A 33 12.33 -9.46 -29.39
C ALA A 33 13.57 -8.79 -28.77
N PRO A 34 13.39 -7.75 -27.95
CA PRO A 34 14.46 -7.21 -27.11
C PRO A 34 15.18 -8.29 -26.31
N ALA A 35 16.48 -8.11 -26.08
CA ALA A 35 17.31 -9.12 -25.42
C ALA A 35 17.01 -9.28 -23.91
N LYS A 36 16.57 -8.20 -23.26
CA LYS A 36 16.30 -8.16 -21.80
C LYS A 36 15.10 -7.29 -21.51
N ILE A 37 14.31 -7.70 -20.52
CA ILE A 37 13.30 -6.85 -19.93
C ILE A 37 13.92 -5.93 -18.87
N GLY A 38 13.31 -4.77 -18.63
CA GLY A 38 13.75 -3.86 -17.57
C GLY A 38 13.55 -4.44 -16.16
N THR A 39 14.04 -3.71 -15.16
CA THR A 39 13.81 -4.02 -13.74
C THR A 39 12.75 -3.08 -13.19
N ILE A 40 11.77 -3.63 -12.48
CA ILE A 40 10.73 -2.84 -11.81
C ILE A 40 11.37 -2.12 -10.62
N SER A 41 11.08 -0.83 -10.49
CA SER A 41 11.48 0.01 -9.35
C SER A 41 10.25 0.63 -8.70
N LEU A 42 10.29 0.85 -7.39
CA LEU A 42 9.27 1.59 -6.64
C LEU A 42 9.75 3.01 -6.33
N ASN A 43 8.81 3.91 -6.09
CA ASN A 43 9.05 5.26 -5.56
C ASN A 43 9.49 5.29 -4.08
N THR A 44 9.73 4.13 -3.47
CA THR A 44 10.23 3.94 -2.11
C THR A 44 11.17 2.72 -2.07
N GLY A 45 11.91 2.55 -0.98
CA GLY A 45 12.68 1.33 -0.73
C GLY A 45 11.76 0.11 -0.68
N LYS A 46 12.15 -1.00 -1.33
CA LYS A 46 11.36 -2.25 -1.38
C LYS A 46 11.15 -2.90 0.00
N ASP A 47 11.96 -2.51 0.98
CA ASP A 47 11.96 -2.91 2.39
C ASP A 47 11.38 -1.83 3.32
N GLN A 48 10.82 -0.77 2.76
CA GLN A 48 10.25 0.38 3.48
C GLN A 48 8.77 0.61 3.14
N VAL A 49 8.12 -0.32 2.46
CA VAL A 49 6.71 -0.19 2.09
C VAL A 49 5.84 -0.38 3.33
N ARG A 50 4.85 0.50 3.52
CA ARG A 50 3.96 0.48 4.68
C ARG A 50 2.53 0.08 4.32
N PRO A 51 1.74 -0.41 5.29
CA PRO A 51 0.34 -0.77 5.09
C PRO A 51 -0.46 0.35 4.43
N GLY A 52 -1.16 0.05 3.33
CA GLY A 52 -2.02 1.03 2.65
C GLY A 52 -1.28 2.20 1.99
N GLN A 53 0.05 2.17 1.90
CA GLN A 53 0.83 3.23 1.27
C GLN A 53 0.54 3.30 -0.23
N PRO A 54 0.29 4.49 -0.81
CA PRO A 54 0.25 4.66 -2.26
C PRO A 54 1.64 4.51 -2.86
N LEU A 55 1.77 3.64 -3.86
CA LEU A 55 3.02 3.31 -4.52
C LEU A 55 2.92 3.60 -6.02
N THR A 56 4.07 3.93 -6.61
CA THR A 56 4.25 4.01 -8.05
C THR A 56 5.40 3.08 -8.44
N ALA A 57 5.08 2.08 -9.24
CA ALA A 57 6.04 1.24 -9.91
C ALA A 57 6.43 1.85 -11.26
N SER A 58 7.69 1.63 -11.65
CA SER A 58 8.21 2.04 -12.96
C SER A 58 9.14 0.99 -13.52
N ILE A 59 9.19 0.89 -14.84
CA ILE A 59 10.11 0.02 -15.56
C ILE A 59 10.53 0.65 -16.88
N ALA A 60 11.82 0.63 -17.18
CA ALA A 60 12.32 1.01 -18.49
C ALA A 60 11.86 -0.01 -19.54
N LEU A 61 11.15 0.46 -20.56
CA LEU A 61 10.66 -0.37 -21.65
C LEU A 61 11.84 -0.87 -22.49
N PRO A 62 11.88 -2.17 -22.83
CA PRO A 62 12.99 -2.74 -23.59
C PRO A 62 13.10 -2.13 -24.99
N THR A 63 14.33 -1.88 -25.43
CA THR A 63 14.65 -1.35 -26.77
C THR A 63 15.41 -2.38 -27.61
N GLY A 64 15.47 -2.15 -28.93
CA GLY A 64 16.32 -2.94 -29.85
C GLY A 64 15.69 -4.17 -30.49
N GLY A 65 14.38 -4.39 -30.35
CA GLY A 65 13.67 -5.42 -31.12
C GLY A 65 13.52 -5.06 -32.61
N GLN A 66 13.31 -6.06 -33.46
CA GLN A 66 13.16 -5.91 -34.91
C GLN A 66 11.94 -6.67 -35.43
N ASN A 67 11.34 -6.15 -36.51
CA ASN A 67 10.17 -6.74 -37.16
C ASN A 67 9.01 -7.03 -36.19
N ILE A 68 8.81 -6.15 -35.21
CA ILE A 68 7.73 -6.23 -34.23
C ILE A 68 6.49 -5.55 -34.83
N SER A 69 5.37 -6.26 -34.84
CA SER A 69 4.07 -5.74 -35.27
C SER A 69 3.37 -4.99 -34.13
N GLU A 70 3.46 -5.54 -32.92
CA GLU A 70 2.82 -5.01 -31.73
C GLU A 70 3.62 -5.36 -30.48
N ALA A 71 3.67 -4.45 -29.51
CA ALA A 71 4.16 -4.72 -28.16
C ALA A 71 3.08 -4.34 -27.17
N THR A 72 2.72 -5.27 -26.29
CA THR A 72 1.73 -5.03 -25.22
C THR A 72 2.41 -5.17 -23.86
N TYR A 73 2.07 -4.25 -22.95
CA TYR A 73 2.68 -4.14 -21.63
C TYR A 73 1.60 -4.17 -20.56
N THR A 74 1.77 -5.02 -19.56
CA THR A 74 0.78 -5.23 -18.50
C THR A 74 1.42 -5.46 -17.13
N TRP A 75 0.68 -5.12 -16.08
CA TRP A 75 1.11 -5.12 -14.68
C TRP A 75 0.26 -6.07 -13.83
N GLY A 76 0.92 -6.71 -12.87
CA GLY A 76 0.29 -7.61 -11.90
C GLY A 76 -0.30 -8.88 -12.51
N SER A 77 -0.92 -9.71 -11.66
CA SER A 77 -1.53 -10.98 -12.05
C SER A 77 -2.79 -10.82 -12.90
N LEU A 78 -3.44 -9.66 -12.83
CA LEU A 78 -4.66 -9.33 -13.58
C LEU A 78 -4.39 -8.62 -14.90
N ASN A 79 -3.11 -8.48 -15.30
CA ASN A 79 -2.68 -7.87 -16.54
C ASN A 79 -3.26 -6.46 -16.76
N TYR A 80 -3.15 -5.60 -15.75
CA TYR A 80 -3.57 -4.21 -15.86
C TYR A 80 -2.70 -3.45 -16.86
N PRO A 81 -3.26 -2.57 -17.71
CA PRO A 81 -2.46 -1.74 -18.60
C PRO A 81 -1.62 -0.74 -17.79
N SER A 82 -0.53 -0.25 -18.38
CA SER A 82 0.23 0.89 -17.84
C SER A 82 -0.66 2.12 -17.75
N GLU A 83 -0.55 2.88 -16.66
CA GLU A 83 -1.28 4.15 -16.50
C GLU A 83 -0.67 5.25 -17.38
N LYS A 84 0.66 5.21 -17.51
CA LYS A 84 1.43 6.17 -18.30
C LYS A 84 2.64 5.49 -18.91
N GLU A 85 2.96 5.87 -20.14
CA GLU A 85 4.22 5.56 -20.79
C GLU A 85 4.87 6.86 -21.27
N GLU A 86 6.07 7.17 -20.78
CA GLU A 86 6.77 8.42 -21.08
C GLU A 86 8.27 8.19 -21.14
N ASN A 87 8.93 8.75 -22.16
CA ASN A 87 10.38 8.65 -22.37
C ASN A 87 10.91 7.20 -22.30
N GLY A 88 10.14 6.24 -22.83
CA GLY A 88 10.50 4.82 -22.79
C GLY A 88 10.40 4.17 -21.42
N THR A 89 9.63 4.74 -20.49
CA THR A 89 9.35 4.16 -19.16
C THR A 89 7.85 3.97 -18.99
N ALA A 90 7.43 2.79 -18.54
CA ALA A 90 6.06 2.50 -18.15
C ALA A 90 5.87 2.67 -16.65
N TYR A 91 4.70 3.18 -16.25
CA TYR A 91 4.34 3.46 -14.87
C TYR A 91 3.01 2.80 -14.49
N PHE A 92 2.91 2.40 -13.23
CA PHE A 92 1.71 1.80 -12.66
C PHE A 92 1.58 2.20 -11.18
N SER A 93 0.42 2.73 -10.79
CA SER A 93 0.15 3.10 -9.41
C SER A 93 -0.75 2.06 -8.75
N PHE A 94 -0.46 1.77 -7.48
CA PHE A 94 -1.26 0.85 -6.69
C PHE A 94 -1.15 1.19 -5.21
N THR A 95 -2.05 0.66 -4.41
CA THR A 95 -1.99 0.77 -2.95
C THR A 95 -1.38 -0.50 -2.39
N ALA A 96 -0.38 -0.36 -1.52
CA ALA A 96 0.19 -1.48 -0.81
C ALA A 96 -0.88 -2.23 0.01
N PRO A 97 -0.80 -3.57 0.13
CA PRO A 97 -1.65 -4.33 1.04
C PRO A 97 -1.66 -3.77 2.45
N GLU A 98 -2.79 -3.92 3.16
CA GLU A 98 -2.94 -3.50 4.55
C GLU A 98 -2.26 -4.46 5.53
N GLU A 99 -2.07 -5.71 5.12
CA GLU A 99 -1.42 -6.73 5.94
C GLU A 99 0.10 -6.71 5.71
N PRO A 100 0.92 -6.71 6.78
CA PRO A 100 2.36 -6.89 6.67
C PRO A 100 2.73 -8.25 6.06
N GLY A 101 3.79 -8.29 5.26
CA GLY A 101 4.24 -9.53 4.62
C GLY A 101 5.07 -9.33 3.36
N GLN A 102 5.42 -10.45 2.73
CA GLN A 102 6.11 -10.48 1.44
C GLN A 102 5.11 -10.48 0.29
N TYR A 103 5.34 -9.62 -0.70
CA TYR A 103 4.50 -9.46 -1.86
C TYR A 103 5.35 -9.34 -3.13
N SER A 104 4.73 -9.63 -4.27
CA SER A 104 5.38 -9.55 -5.58
C SER A 104 4.55 -8.73 -6.55
N LEU A 105 5.20 -7.88 -7.35
CA LEU A 105 4.62 -7.19 -8.49
C LEU A 105 5.29 -7.70 -9.77
N SER A 106 4.48 -8.11 -10.75
CA SER A 106 4.95 -8.54 -12.07
C SER A 106 4.71 -7.47 -13.13
N PHE A 107 5.58 -7.43 -14.13
CA PHE A 107 5.40 -6.72 -15.38
C PHE A 107 5.60 -7.70 -16.53
N ASN A 108 4.62 -7.78 -17.43
CA ASN A 108 4.62 -8.70 -18.57
C ASN A 108 4.60 -7.91 -19.88
N ALA A 109 5.47 -8.30 -20.80
CA ALA A 109 5.56 -7.76 -22.14
C ALA A 109 5.36 -8.88 -23.16
N ARG A 110 4.44 -8.69 -24.11
CA ARG A 110 4.29 -9.57 -25.28
C ARG A 110 4.66 -8.81 -26.54
N TYR A 111 5.66 -9.32 -27.24
CA TYR A 111 6.09 -8.82 -28.54
C TYR A 111 5.55 -9.73 -29.63
N SER A 112 4.57 -9.25 -30.40
CA SER A 112 4.08 -9.91 -31.60
C SER A 112 4.97 -9.51 -32.78
N PHE A 113 5.32 -10.47 -33.62
CA PHE A 113 6.21 -10.25 -34.76
C PHE A 113 5.43 -10.11 -36.07
N LEU A 114 6.02 -9.41 -37.05
CA LEU A 114 5.52 -9.29 -38.42
C LEU A 114 5.68 -10.61 -39.22
N GLY A 115 6.68 -11.40 -38.84
CA GLY A 115 6.97 -12.75 -39.35
C GLY A 115 7.57 -13.61 -38.23
N PRO A 116 7.60 -14.93 -38.37
CA PRO A 116 8.10 -15.80 -37.31
C PRO A 116 9.56 -15.49 -36.98
N ASP A 117 9.95 -15.66 -35.72
CA ASP A 117 11.36 -15.61 -35.30
C ASP A 117 12.15 -16.81 -35.85
N ALA A 118 13.44 -16.88 -35.49
CA ALA A 118 14.32 -17.97 -35.93
C ALA A 118 13.89 -19.37 -35.45
N GLU A 119 13.00 -19.45 -34.45
CA GLU A 119 12.46 -20.69 -33.89
C GLU A 119 11.05 -21.00 -34.43
N GLY A 120 10.49 -20.14 -35.29
CA GLY A 120 9.16 -20.29 -35.86
C GLY A 120 8.03 -19.64 -35.04
N ASN A 121 8.33 -18.95 -33.94
CA ASN A 121 7.33 -18.32 -33.07
C ASN A 121 6.90 -16.96 -33.62
N PHE A 122 5.60 -16.66 -33.56
CA PHE A 122 5.06 -15.36 -33.98
C PHE A 122 5.03 -14.31 -32.87
N TYR A 123 5.39 -14.69 -31.65
CA TYR A 123 5.45 -13.80 -30.52
C TYR A 123 6.48 -14.28 -29.51
N LYS A 124 6.89 -13.38 -28.62
CA LYS A 124 7.69 -13.70 -27.45
C LYS A 124 7.19 -12.95 -26.23
N ASP A 125 6.98 -13.70 -25.16
CA ASP A 125 6.64 -13.17 -23.85
C ASP A 125 7.91 -12.97 -23.02
N MET A 126 7.94 -11.85 -22.31
CA MET A 126 9.00 -11.51 -21.37
C MET A 126 8.35 -10.97 -20.09
N SER A 127 8.93 -11.30 -18.93
CA SER A 127 8.40 -10.82 -17.65
C SER A 127 9.51 -10.41 -16.69
N SER A 128 9.17 -9.45 -15.84
CA SER A 128 9.99 -8.95 -14.74
C SER A 128 9.16 -9.04 -13.47
N THR A 129 9.79 -9.41 -12.35
CA THR A 129 9.13 -9.49 -11.05
C THR A 129 9.94 -8.71 -10.03
N LEU A 130 9.24 -7.96 -9.19
CA LEU A 130 9.80 -7.31 -8.01
C LEU A 130 9.14 -7.88 -6.76
N ASP A 131 9.97 -8.44 -5.89
CA ASP A 131 9.58 -8.79 -4.53
C ASP A 131 9.81 -7.60 -3.60
N TYR A 132 8.82 -7.29 -2.77
CA TYR A 132 8.83 -6.20 -1.80
C TYR A 132 8.16 -6.63 -0.49
N THR A 133 8.50 -5.95 0.60
CA THR A 133 8.00 -6.25 1.94
C THR A 133 7.15 -5.10 2.46
N VAL A 134 5.90 -5.39 2.82
CA VAL A 134 5.07 -4.50 3.62
C VAL A 134 5.45 -4.73 5.09
N ILE A 135 5.99 -3.72 5.76
CA ILE A 135 6.48 -3.81 7.13
C ILE A 135 5.36 -3.60 8.16
N SER A 136 5.55 -4.12 9.36
CA SER A 136 4.70 -3.78 10.51
C SER A 136 5.13 -2.42 11.08
N CYS A 137 4.15 -1.60 11.49
CA CYS A 137 4.34 -0.25 12.01
C CYS A 137 3.85 -0.15 13.46
N ASP A 138 4.30 0.87 14.20
CA ASP A 138 3.93 1.07 15.61
C ASP A 138 2.42 1.27 15.79
N ILE A 139 1.80 2.02 14.88
CA ILE A 139 0.35 2.18 14.80
C ILE A 139 -0.05 2.58 13.38
N PHE A 140 -1.14 2.00 12.87
CA PHE A 140 -1.60 2.20 11.48
C PHE A 140 -0.48 1.94 10.46
N SER A 141 0.01 2.99 9.78
CA SER A 141 1.10 2.94 8.80
C SER A 141 2.26 3.88 9.21
N SER A 142 2.38 4.17 10.50
CA SER A 142 3.30 5.16 11.08
C SER A 142 4.24 4.55 12.11
N PHE A 143 5.45 5.13 12.19
CA PHE A 143 6.39 4.96 13.30
C PHE A 143 6.47 6.26 14.09
N TRP A 144 6.73 6.16 15.40
CA TRP A 144 6.82 7.35 16.27
C TRP A 144 8.03 8.25 16.00
N ASP A 145 9.03 7.78 15.26
CA ASP A 145 10.18 8.58 14.84
C ASP A 145 10.04 9.12 13.40
N ASP A 146 8.86 8.96 12.79
CA ASP A 146 8.59 9.49 11.45
C ASP A 146 8.73 11.00 11.41
N ASP A 147 9.45 11.48 10.39
CA ASP A 147 9.38 12.87 10.00
C ASP A 147 8.12 13.18 9.17
N LEU A 148 7.80 14.47 9.06
CA LEU A 148 6.66 14.92 8.26
C LEU A 148 6.75 14.47 6.80
N ALA A 149 7.93 14.55 6.19
CA ALA A 149 8.12 14.18 4.78
C ALA A 149 7.84 12.69 4.55
N THR A 150 8.21 11.84 5.49
CA THR A 150 7.98 10.40 5.48
C THR A 150 6.51 10.10 5.70
N THR A 151 5.86 10.76 6.67
CA THR A 151 4.41 10.62 6.89
C THR A 151 3.62 11.05 5.65
N LEU A 152 4.01 12.14 4.96
CA LEU A 152 3.34 12.60 3.74
C LEU A 152 3.53 11.67 2.54
N LYS A 153 4.59 10.86 2.49
CA LYS A 153 4.71 9.79 1.47
C LYS A 153 3.66 8.70 1.67
N VAL A 154 3.31 8.42 2.92
CA VAL A 154 2.33 7.39 3.30
C VAL A 154 0.91 7.95 3.23
N TYR A 155 0.73 9.19 3.65
CA TYR A 155 -0.55 9.89 3.71
C TYR A 155 -0.50 11.21 2.91
N PRO A 156 -0.43 11.15 1.56
CA PRO A 156 -0.21 12.33 0.72
C PRO A 156 -1.37 13.33 0.70
N ARG A 157 -2.51 12.98 1.30
CA ARG A 157 -3.71 13.83 1.37
C ARG A 157 -3.84 14.59 2.69
N LEU A 158 -2.87 14.47 3.58
CA LEU A 158 -2.86 15.25 4.82
C LEU A 158 -2.72 16.74 4.52
N THR A 159 -3.46 17.55 5.27
CA THR A 159 -3.45 19.02 5.16
C THR A 159 -3.11 19.63 6.51
N GLU A 160 -2.21 20.60 6.55
CA GLU A 160 -1.87 21.29 7.80
C GLU A 160 -3.09 22.03 8.35
N SER A 161 -3.28 21.95 9.66
CA SER A 161 -4.31 22.67 10.39
C SER A 161 -3.99 24.16 10.45
N THR A 162 -4.94 25.01 10.06
CA THR A 162 -4.79 26.46 10.14
C THR A 162 -4.85 27.00 11.57
N SER A 163 -5.44 26.24 12.50
CA SER A 163 -5.58 26.62 13.91
C SER A 163 -4.49 26.08 14.81
N GLN A 164 -3.78 25.03 14.37
CA GLN A 164 -2.75 24.35 15.13
C GLN A 164 -1.57 24.00 14.21
N PRO A 165 -0.64 24.95 13.97
CA PRO A 165 0.56 24.69 13.19
C PRO A 165 1.32 23.47 13.71
N GLY A 166 1.84 22.64 12.80
CA GLY A 166 2.47 21.36 13.14
C GLY A 166 1.51 20.19 13.34
N THR A 167 0.19 20.39 13.19
CA THR A 167 -0.81 19.32 13.16
C THR A 167 -1.37 19.17 11.74
N TYR A 168 -1.40 17.94 11.24
CA TYR A 168 -1.86 17.59 9.91
C TYR A 168 -3.11 16.70 9.98
N LEU A 169 -4.15 17.07 9.24
CA LEU A 169 -5.47 16.48 9.32
C LEU A 169 -5.81 15.66 8.07
N GLY A 170 -6.57 14.59 8.25
CA GLY A 170 -7.17 13.83 7.18
C GLY A 170 -8.34 12.97 7.66
N THR A 171 -9.03 12.34 6.71
CA THR A 171 -10.14 11.42 6.97
C THR A 171 -9.75 10.03 6.47
N PHE A 172 -9.83 9.04 7.35
CA PHE A 172 -9.34 7.68 7.10
C PHE A 172 -10.37 6.63 7.48
N ALA A 173 -10.17 5.39 7.03
CA ALA A 173 -10.99 4.28 7.49
C ALA A 173 -10.87 4.10 9.02
N ASP A 174 -12.00 4.00 9.70
CA ASP A 174 -12.03 3.75 11.14
C ASP A 174 -11.75 2.27 11.43
N LYS A 175 -10.50 1.97 11.79
CA LYS A 175 -10.06 0.62 12.13
C LYS A 175 -10.68 0.10 13.45
N LEU A 176 -11.32 0.93 14.26
CA LEU A 176 -12.04 0.54 15.49
C LEU A 176 -13.56 0.67 15.35
N SER A 177 -14.06 0.66 14.12
CA SER A 177 -15.49 0.57 13.86
C SER A 177 -15.90 -0.86 13.47
N SER A 178 -17.17 -1.18 13.74
CA SER A 178 -17.79 -2.41 13.24
C SER A 178 -18.10 -2.35 11.74
N SER A 179 -18.16 -1.15 11.16
CA SER A 179 -18.39 -0.95 9.72
C SER A 179 -17.07 -0.83 8.97
N SER A 180 -16.92 -1.55 7.87
CA SER A 180 -15.77 -1.42 6.97
C SER A 180 -15.76 -0.10 6.18
N PHE A 181 -16.86 0.63 6.17
CA PHE A 181 -17.03 1.88 5.41
C PHE A 181 -16.97 3.14 6.27
N SER A 182 -16.96 3.00 7.59
CA SER A 182 -16.90 4.16 8.47
C SER A 182 -15.54 4.82 8.36
N THR A 183 -15.56 6.15 8.38
CA THR A 183 -14.38 6.98 8.40
C THR A 183 -14.26 7.73 9.71
N ILE A 184 -13.04 8.09 10.07
CA ILE A 184 -12.74 8.91 11.23
C ILE A 184 -11.77 10.03 10.85
N ASN A 185 -11.93 11.18 11.51
CA ASN A 185 -10.96 12.25 11.39
C ASN A 185 -9.73 11.89 12.22
N ARG A 186 -8.55 11.99 11.61
CA ARG A 186 -7.27 11.72 12.25
C ARG A 186 -6.35 12.91 12.07
N ALA A 187 -5.75 13.32 13.18
CA ALA A 187 -4.75 14.35 13.27
C ALA A 187 -3.38 13.72 13.59
N PHE A 188 -2.35 14.14 12.88
CA PHE A 188 -0.95 13.79 13.12
C PHE A 188 -0.25 15.04 13.61
N THR A 189 0.24 15.03 14.85
CA THR A 189 0.95 16.16 15.45
C THR A 189 2.44 15.89 15.48
N PHE A 190 3.22 16.87 15.03
CA PHE A 190 4.68 16.79 14.97
C PHE A 190 5.30 17.78 15.94
N ASN A 191 6.27 17.32 16.74
CA ASN A 191 7.13 18.16 17.56
C ASN A 191 8.54 18.10 16.97
N ASP A 192 9.13 19.26 16.64
CA ASP A 192 10.44 19.36 16.00
C ASP A 192 10.59 18.44 14.77
N ASN A 193 9.53 18.40 13.95
CA ASN A 193 9.42 17.58 12.74
C ASN A 193 9.37 16.06 12.99
N ILE A 194 9.17 15.60 14.23
CA ILE A 194 9.01 14.18 14.58
C ILE A 194 7.57 13.92 15.05
N LEU A 195 6.95 12.84 14.57
CA LEU A 195 5.59 12.44 14.92
C LEU A 195 5.47 12.18 16.44
N SER A 196 4.73 13.03 17.14
CA SER A 196 4.61 12.94 18.60
C SER A 196 3.29 12.37 19.07
N LYS A 197 2.23 12.54 18.27
CA LYS A 197 0.88 12.12 18.62
C LYS A 197 0.02 11.90 17.38
N ILE A 198 -0.83 10.87 17.44
CA ILE A 198 -1.96 10.72 16.53
C ILE A 198 -3.24 10.84 17.34
N THR A 199 -4.16 11.71 16.94
CA THR A 199 -5.47 11.86 17.58
C THR A 199 -6.56 11.51 16.58
N GLU A 200 -7.44 10.58 16.93
CA GLU A 200 -8.70 10.38 16.22
C GLU A 200 -9.88 10.87 17.07
N TYR A 201 -10.91 11.42 16.43
CA TYR A 201 -12.13 11.76 17.15
C TYR A 201 -13.39 11.48 16.34
N GLU A 202 -14.42 11.04 17.04
CA GLU A 202 -15.77 10.79 16.53
C GLU A 202 -16.76 11.54 17.43
N ILE A 203 -17.77 12.17 16.83
CA ILE A 203 -18.92 12.71 17.56
C ILE A 203 -20.05 11.69 17.41
N TYR A 204 -20.50 11.16 18.53
CA TYR A 204 -21.52 10.12 18.57
C TYR A 204 -22.80 10.64 19.21
N THR A 205 -23.93 10.42 18.52
CA THR A 205 -25.27 10.81 18.98
C THR A 205 -26.21 9.62 18.91
N ASN A 206 -27.05 9.47 19.92
CA ASN A 206 -28.09 8.45 19.95
C ASN A 206 -29.26 8.89 20.84
N THR A 207 -30.45 8.35 20.58
CA THR A 207 -31.63 8.56 21.44
C THR A 207 -31.57 7.71 22.71
N ASN A 208 -30.92 6.54 22.66
CA ASN A 208 -30.76 5.67 23.84
C ASN A 208 -29.43 5.96 24.55
N VAL A 209 -29.52 6.52 25.75
CA VAL A 209 -28.36 6.94 26.56
C VAL A 209 -27.40 5.81 26.91
N SER A 210 -27.88 4.58 27.16
CA SER A 210 -27.00 3.42 27.43
C SER A 210 -26.01 3.12 26.30
N THR A 211 -26.31 3.57 25.08
CA THR A 211 -25.45 3.33 23.91
C THR A 211 -24.15 4.14 23.96
N TYR A 212 -24.10 5.24 24.73
CA TYR A 212 -22.87 6.02 24.91
C TYR A 212 -21.78 5.21 25.62
N ALA A 213 -22.11 4.68 26.79
CA ALA A 213 -21.21 3.79 27.55
C ALA A 213 -20.87 2.53 26.73
N ARG A 214 -21.86 1.92 26.07
CA ARG A 214 -21.63 0.75 25.21
C ARG A 214 -20.69 1.03 24.04
N LYS A 215 -20.82 2.19 23.37
CA LYS A 215 -19.96 2.57 22.25
C LYS A 215 -18.50 2.71 22.71
N PHE A 216 -18.27 3.33 23.87
CA PHE A 216 -16.94 3.42 24.48
C PHE A 216 -16.34 2.02 24.70
N TYR A 217 -17.08 1.13 25.35
CA TYR A 217 -16.63 -0.24 25.61
C TYR A 217 -16.34 -1.04 24.33
N VAL A 218 -17.14 -0.85 23.27
CA VAL A 218 -16.91 -1.49 21.97
C VAL A 218 -15.61 -1.00 21.34
N VAL A 219 -15.36 0.31 21.34
CA VAL A 219 -14.11 0.89 20.79
C VAL A 219 -12.90 0.39 21.58
N ARG A 220 -12.99 0.39 22.91
CA ARG A 220 -11.99 -0.19 23.82
C ARG A 220 -11.69 -1.65 23.50
N THR A 221 -12.72 -2.48 23.35
CA THR A 221 -12.57 -3.91 23.02
C THR A 221 -11.95 -4.13 21.64
N TYR A 222 -12.28 -3.28 20.66
CA TYR A 222 -11.67 -3.37 19.34
C TYR A 222 -10.21 -2.93 19.34
N ALA A 223 -9.83 -1.95 20.14
CA ALA A 223 -8.42 -1.59 20.29
C ALA A 223 -7.61 -2.78 20.81
N GLN A 224 -8.09 -3.47 21.85
CA GLN A 224 -7.43 -4.69 22.34
C GLN A 224 -7.30 -5.76 21.26
N ARG A 225 -8.36 -6.05 20.51
CA ARG A 225 -8.37 -7.18 19.56
C ARG A 225 -7.64 -6.87 18.25
N ARG A 226 -7.75 -5.65 17.73
CA ARG A 226 -7.24 -5.28 16.41
C ARG A 226 -5.84 -4.70 16.45
N PHE A 227 -5.43 -4.11 17.57
CA PHE A 227 -4.07 -3.62 17.78
C PHE A 227 -3.29 -4.44 18.81
N ASN A 228 -3.88 -5.50 19.37
CA ASN A 228 -3.23 -6.36 20.36
C ASN A 228 -2.73 -5.57 21.59
N MET A 229 -3.51 -4.58 22.02
CA MET A 229 -3.20 -3.74 23.17
C MET A 229 -3.82 -4.31 24.46
N GLU A 230 -3.15 -4.10 25.58
CA GLU A 230 -3.62 -4.44 26.91
C GLU A 230 -4.22 -3.23 27.61
N VAL A 231 -5.24 -3.44 28.45
CA VAL A 231 -5.85 -2.36 29.26
C VAL A 231 -5.01 -2.18 30.52
N GLU A 232 -4.47 -0.98 30.71
CA GLU A 232 -3.67 -0.63 31.89
C GLU A 232 -4.53 -0.01 32.99
N THR A 233 -5.43 0.89 32.63
CA THR A 233 -6.37 1.52 33.57
C THR A 233 -7.66 1.91 32.87
N GLU A 234 -8.78 1.81 33.59
CA GLU A 234 -10.10 2.18 33.11
C GLU A 234 -10.88 2.80 34.27
N TYR A 235 -11.35 4.03 34.10
CA TYR A 235 -12.02 4.79 35.17
C TYR A 235 -12.96 5.85 34.59
N TYR A 236 -13.77 6.43 35.45
CA TYR A 236 -14.55 7.62 35.13
C TYR A 236 -14.36 8.71 36.18
N ASP A 237 -14.53 9.95 35.72
CA ASP A 237 -14.55 11.15 36.56
C ASP A 237 -15.98 11.69 36.57
N ASP A 238 -16.56 11.83 37.77
CA ASP A 238 -17.91 12.37 37.99
C ASP A 238 -17.83 13.76 38.62
N ALA A 239 -18.54 14.73 38.06
CA ALA A 239 -18.57 16.10 38.55
C ALA A 239 -19.11 16.24 39.98
N SER A 240 -19.87 15.25 40.48
CA SER A 240 -20.33 15.20 41.87
C SER A 240 -19.24 14.82 42.87
N THR A 241 -18.16 14.19 42.41
CA THR A 241 -16.97 13.85 43.21
C THR A 241 -15.70 14.29 42.47
N PRO A 242 -15.43 15.61 42.40
CA PRO A 242 -14.23 16.13 41.76
C PRO A 242 -12.96 15.49 42.35
N ASP A 243 -11.95 15.29 41.52
CA ASP A 243 -10.64 14.73 41.87
C ASP A 243 -10.63 13.23 42.24
N LEU A 244 -11.76 12.53 42.15
CA LEU A 244 -11.83 11.08 42.36
C LEU A 244 -11.95 10.33 41.02
N HIS A 245 -10.90 9.57 40.68
CA HIS A 245 -10.94 8.59 39.59
C HIS A 245 -11.62 7.32 40.09
N THR A 246 -12.82 7.03 39.61
CA THR A 246 -13.56 5.82 40.00
C THR A 246 -13.25 4.69 39.03
N PRO A 247 -12.58 3.60 39.46
CA PRO A 247 -12.29 2.47 38.58
C PRO A 247 -13.55 1.83 38.02
N ILE A 248 -13.47 1.34 36.79
CA ILE A 248 -14.56 0.58 36.15
C ILE A 248 -14.17 -0.91 36.15
N ALA A 249 -15.04 -1.76 36.69
CA ALA A 249 -14.86 -3.20 36.64
C ALA A 249 -15.46 -3.79 35.36
N GLU A 250 -14.92 -4.92 34.90
CA GLU A 250 -15.43 -5.60 33.69
C GLU A 250 -16.92 -6.03 33.84
N GLU A 251 -17.37 -6.28 35.07
CA GLU A 251 -18.77 -6.58 35.38
C GLU A 251 -19.71 -5.39 35.19
N ASP A 252 -19.24 -4.15 35.38
CA ASP A 252 -20.04 -2.93 35.20
C ASP A 252 -20.49 -2.78 33.74
N TRP A 253 -19.65 -3.16 32.77
CA TRP A 253 -19.99 -3.15 31.35
C TRP A 253 -21.14 -4.12 30.99
N ASN A 254 -21.36 -5.14 31.82
CA ASN A 254 -22.45 -6.10 31.68
C ASN A 254 -23.73 -5.66 32.40
N ASP A 255 -23.68 -4.65 33.27
CA ASP A 255 -24.83 -4.09 33.96
C ASP A 255 -25.53 -3.01 33.12
N GLU A 256 -26.78 -3.28 32.70
CA GLU A 256 -27.59 -2.33 31.94
C GLU A 256 -28.00 -1.09 32.76
N ASN A 257 -28.19 -1.22 34.07
CA ASN A 257 -28.52 -0.06 34.93
C ASN A 257 -27.32 0.87 35.01
N TRP A 258 -26.12 0.30 35.22
CA TRP A 258 -24.88 1.07 35.25
C TRP A 258 -24.65 1.80 33.92
N LYS A 259 -24.77 1.10 32.77
CA LYS A 259 -24.63 1.73 31.45
C LYS A 259 -25.65 2.84 31.20
N ASN A 260 -26.89 2.67 31.65
CA ASN A 260 -27.90 3.72 31.56
C ASN A 260 -27.52 4.94 32.41
N GLU A 261 -27.09 4.75 33.65
CA GLU A 261 -26.64 5.84 34.53
C GLU A 261 -25.45 6.60 33.93
N MET A 262 -24.41 5.87 33.51
CA MET A 262 -23.23 6.46 32.88
C MET A 262 -23.59 7.21 31.59
N GLY A 263 -24.48 6.62 30.78
CA GLY A 263 -25.00 7.24 29.57
C GLY A 263 -25.74 8.57 29.83
N GLN A 264 -26.57 8.62 30.88
CA GLN A 264 -27.27 9.84 31.29
C GLN A 264 -26.28 10.91 31.76
N LYS A 265 -25.30 10.54 32.58
CA LYS A 265 -24.28 11.47 33.08
C LYS A 265 -23.34 11.98 31.97
N LEU A 266 -22.98 11.12 31.00
CA LEU A 266 -22.25 11.52 29.80
C LEU A 266 -23.05 12.57 29.02
N GLN A 267 -24.32 12.29 28.72
CA GLN A 267 -25.20 13.21 27.99
C GLN A 267 -25.44 14.53 28.75
N ALA A 268 -25.41 14.51 30.09
CA ALA A 268 -25.50 15.71 30.89
C ALA A 268 -24.18 16.50 30.97
N GLY A 269 -23.08 15.96 30.43
CA GLY A 269 -21.75 16.54 30.55
C GLY A 269 -21.16 16.51 31.97
N THR A 270 -21.72 15.69 32.86
CA THR A 270 -21.28 15.57 34.26
C THR A 270 -20.34 14.40 34.48
N LEU A 271 -20.05 13.61 33.46
CA LEU A 271 -19.16 12.46 33.54
C LEU A 271 -18.24 12.38 32.33
N ARG A 272 -17.03 11.88 32.56
CA ARG A 272 -16.06 11.55 31.52
C ARG A 272 -15.54 10.13 31.74
N LEU A 273 -15.48 9.35 30.67
CA LEU A 273 -14.90 8.01 30.68
C LEU A 273 -13.45 8.07 30.17
N TYR A 274 -12.58 7.27 30.77
CA TYR A 274 -11.18 7.15 30.40
C TYR A 274 -10.73 5.69 30.40
N CYS A 275 -9.95 5.31 29.39
CA CYS A 275 -9.32 4.00 29.31
C CYS A 275 -7.94 4.18 28.68
N LYS A 276 -6.91 3.71 29.38
CA LYS A 276 -5.55 3.63 28.87
C LYS A 276 -5.28 2.22 28.40
N LEU A 277 -4.94 2.08 27.13
CA LEU A 277 -4.45 0.84 26.54
C LEU A 277 -3.01 1.01 26.09
N GLN A 278 -2.24 -0.07 26.04
CA GLN A 278 -0.88 -0.03 25.51
C GLN A 278 -0.42 -1.36 24.93
N ASP A 279 0.51 -1.30 24.00
CA ASP A 279 1.37 -2.40 23.56
C ASP A 279 2.85 -2.03 23.77
N GLU A 280 3.77 -2.76 23.14
CA GLU A 280 5.22 -2.52 23.25
C GLU A 280 5.64 -1.14 22.75
N HIS A 281 4.97 -0.58 21.75
CA HIS A 281 5.39 0.63 21.03
C HIS A 281 4.44 1.81 21.22
N THR A 282 3.17 1.55 21.49
CA THR A 282 2.10 2.54 21.44
C THR A 282 1.26 2.52 22.71
N GLN A 283 0.94 3.71 23.20
CA GLN A 283 -0.07 3.95 24.22
C GLN A 283 -1.29 4.63 23.57
N LEU A 284 -2.49 4.17 23.89
CA LEU A 284 -3.78 4.76 23.51
C LEU A 284 -4.52 5.25 24.75
N TRP A 285 -4.83 6.54 24.81
CA TRP A 285 -5.84 7.10 25.71
C TRP A 285 -7.17 7.24 24.97
N LEU A 286 -8.13 6.38 25.32
CA LEU A 286 -9.51 6.50 24.89
C LEU A 286 -10.28 7.33 25.93
N SER A 287 -11.01 8.34 25.47
CA SER A 287 -11.89 9.13 26.33
C SER A 287 -13.26 9.36 25.70
N ALA A 288 -14.29 9.48 26.54
CA ALA A 288 -15.62 9.92 26.12
C ALA A 288 -16.17 11.02 27.04
N PHE A 289 -16.67 12.09 26.45
CA PHE A 289 -17.23 13.24 27.18
C PHE A 289 -18.14 14.11 26.28
N ASP A 290 -19.02 14.89 26.90
CA ASP A 290 -19.76 15.97 26.23
C ASP A 290 -18.99 17.29 26.43
N THR A 291 -18.87 18.09 25.37
CA THR A 291 -18.24 19.43 25.41
C THR A 291 -19.23 20.54 25.79
N GLY A 292 -20.53 20.25 25.83
CA GLY A 292 -21.60 21.21 26.09
C GLY A 292 -21.99 22.05 24.86
N ASP A 293 -21.43 21.76 23.68
CA ASP A 293 -21.74 22.48 22.44
C ASP A 293 -22.99 21.96 21.71
N GLY A 294 -23.60 20.90 22.22
CA GLY A 294 -24.80 20.28 21.66
C GLY A 294 -24.55 19.32 20.49
N SER A 295 -23.30 19.02 20.15
CA SER A 295 -22.95 18.13 19.02
C SER A 295 -23.09 16.65 19.37
N GLY A 296 -23.03 16.30 20.65
CA GLY A 296 -23.11 14.92 21.16
C GLY A 296 -21.91 14.52 22.00
N ILE A 297 -21.69 13.21 22.15
CA ILE A 297 -20.57 12.68 22.92
C ILE A 297 -19.35 12.56 22.01
N TYR A 298 -18.28 13.24 22.40
CA TYR A 298 -16.98 13.11 21.78
C TYR A 298 -16.33 11.82 22.26
N LEU A 299 -15.95 10.95 21.33
CA LEU A 299 -15.03 9.84 21.58
C LEU A 299 -13.68 10.19 20.98
N VAL A 300 -12.67 10.37 21.83
CA VAL A 300 -11.32 10.79 21.42
C VAL A 300 -10.34 9.65 21.71
N ARG A 301 -9.48 9.37 20.73
CA ARG A 301 -8.46 8.32 20.76
C ARG A 301 -7.10 8.95 20.54
N ASP A 302 -6.33 9.06 21.61
CA ASP A 302 -5.03 9.69 21.60
C ASP A 302 -3.93 8.64 21.65
N TYR A 303 -3.23 8.45 20.53
CA TYR A 303 -2.12 7.51 20.40
C TYR A 303 -0.80 8.27 20.54
N THR A 304 0.11 7.75 21.35
CA THR A 304 1.47 8.28 21.56
C THR A 304 2.46 7.13 21.68
N ALA A 305 3.75 7.41 21.45
CA ALA A 305 4.80 6.45 21.74
C ALA A 305 4.73 5.95 23.20
N ASN A 306 4.86 4.64 23.39
CA ASN A 306 5.06 4.09 24.72
C ASN A 306 6.48 4.46 25.18
N THR A 307 6.59 5.14 26.33
CA THR A 307 7.87 5.62 26.86
C THR A 307 8.51 4.64 27.83
N VAL A 308 7.91 3.47 28.04
CA VAL A 308 8.47 2.41 28.88
C VAL A 308 9.67 1.77 28.16
N ARG A 309 10.84 2.37 28.33
CA ARG A 309 12.15 1.75 28.08
C ARG A 309 12.67 1.09 29.34
#